data_AF-A0A7C1BB55-F1
#
_entry.id   AF-A0A7C1BB55-F1
#
_cell.length_a   1.000
_cell.length_b   1.000
_cell.length_c   1.000
_cell.angle_alpha   90.00
_cell.angle_beta   90.00
_cell.angle_gamma   90.00
#
_symmetry.space_group_name_H-M   'P 1'
#
loop_
_entity.id
_entity.type
_entity.pdbx_description
1 polymer ?
#
loop_
_entity_poly.entity_id
_entity_poly.type
_entity_poly.pdbx_seq_one_letter_code
_entity_poly.pdbx_strand_id
1 'polypeptide(L)'
;MAIKTWELDPKFKYEIAATPGGEEIMKCFQCSTCTIGCPVTEIVPSYNPRRIIQMSLLGMKKEVLESDEIWLCAICQTCSERCPQDVKISDLMGAIRRIAEKEAEEGKIEVKSVRPIFDKAFANQLRKYGRLYEVGLSLEYYRKAHKGLISGLMAMQKDYSKLGMRLFKHGKMGPRSMLPEKIKRTDEVKKIFEKMGE
;
A
#
# COMPACT_ATOMS: atom_id res chain seq x y z
N MET A 1 3.27 -23.49 11.34
CA MET A 1 4.69 -23.19 11.12
C MET A 1 5.29 -22.91 12.49
N ALA A 2 6.34 -23.63 12.89
CA ALA A 2 6.98 -23.42 14.18
C ALA A 2 7.91 -22.21 14.08
N ILE A 3 7.59 -21.12 14.79
CA ILE A 3 8.44 -19.93 14.87
C ILE A 3 9.51 -20.22 15.91
N LYS A 4 10.77 -20.03 15.54
CA LYS A 4 11.89 -20.20 16.48
C LYS A 4 12.06 -18.93 17.28
N THR A 5 12.19 -19.05 18.60
CA THR A 5 12.27 -17.90 19.50
C THR A 5 13.48 -17.00 19.22
N TRP A 6 14.58 -17.55 18.69
CA TRP A 6 15.78 -16.80 18.31
C TRP A 6 15.67 -16.05 16.97
N GLU A 7 14.59 -16.24 16.21
CA GLU A 7 14.31 -15.50 14.97
C GLU A 7 13.46 -14.24 15.24
N LEU A 8 12.95 -14.08 16.48
CA LEU A 8 12.17 -12.92 16.88
C LEU A 8 13.06 -11.68 17.07
N ASP A 9 12.53 -10.52 16.67
CA ASP A 9 13.11 -9.21 16.92
C ASP A 9 12.26 -8.43 17.94
N PRO A 10 12.62 -8.46 19.24
CA PRO A 10 11.88 -7.73 20.28
C PRO A 10 11.84 -6.21 20.07
N LYS A 11 12.71 -5.66 19.21
CA LYS A 11 12.75 -4.22 18.92
C LYS A 11 11.77 -3.81 17.83
N PHE A 12 11.20 -4.75 17.09
CA PHE A 12 10.30 -4.45 15.97
C PHE A 12 9.13 -3.53 16.34
N LYS A 13 8.52 -3.74 17.52
CA LYS A 13 7.45 -2.86 18.01
C LYS A 13 7.89 -1.40 18.21
N TYR A 14 9.15 -1.17 18.59
CA TYR A 14 9.69 0.18 18.75
C TYR A 14 10.06 0.81 17.40
N GLU A 15 10.51 0.01 16.44
CA GLU A 15 10.71 0.46 15.06
C GLU A 15 9.38 0.92 14.44
N ILE A 16 8.31 0.15 14.64
CA ILE A 16 6.96 0.55 14.21
C ILE A 16 6.53 1.82 14.94
N ALA A 17 6.71 1.89 16.26
CA ALA A 17 6.33 3.09 17.04
C ALA A 17 7.10 4.35 16.64
N ALA A 18 8.34 4.21 16.13
CA ALA A 18 9.14 5.31 15.60
C ALA A 18 8.76 5.71 14.16
N THR A 19 7.93 4.91 13.49
CA THR A 19 7.50 5.13 12.12
C THR A 19 6.17 5.89 12.11
N PRO A 20 6.00 6.98 11.33
CA PRO A 20 4.79 7.81 11.37
C PRO A 20 3.47 7.02 11.24
N GLY A 21 2.51 7.23 12.13
CA GLY A 21 1.25 6.47 12.18
C GLY A 21 1.36 5.11 12.91
N GLY A 22 2.54 4.72 13.40
CA GLY A 22 2.75 3.50 14.19
C GLY A 22 2.87 3.73 15.69
N GLU A 23 2.82 4.97 16.16
CA GLU A 23 3.18 5.43 17.51
C GLU A 23 2.42 4.69 18.62
N GLU A 24 1.19 4.28 18.32
CA GLU A 24 0.25 3.74 19.29
C GLU A 24 0.18 2.21 19.33
N ILE A 25 1.03 1.50 18.58
CA ILE A 25 0.99 0.03 18.47
C ILE A 25 0.95 -0.66 19.84
N MET A 26 1.70 -0.15 20.81
CA MET A 26 1.83 -0.73 22.15
C MET A 26 0.59 -0.53 23.05
N LYS A 27 -0.38 0.32 22.66
CA LYS A 27 -1.65 0.45 23.39
C LYS A 27 -2.60 -0.73 23.11
N CYS A 28 -2.31 -1.56 22.11
CA CYS A 28 -3.20 -2.65 21.70
C CYS A 28 -3.26 -3.78 22.75
N PHE A 29 -4.40 -3.89 23.43
CA PHE A 29 -4.76 -4.98 24.35
C PHE A 29 -5.53 -6.16 23.73
N GLN A 30 -5.52 -6.30 22.39
CA GLN A 30 -6.01 -7.50 21.69
C GLN A 30 -7.53 -7.82 21.75
N CYS A 31 -8.41 -6.81 21.89
CA CYS A 31 -9.87 -7.00 21.97
C CYS A 31 -10.60 -7.48 20.69
N SER A 32 -9.94 -7.54 19.53
CA SER A 32 -10.52 -7.95 18.23
C SER A 32 -11.58 -7.03 17.59
N THR A 33 -11.91 -5.86 18.15
CA THR A 33 -12.84 -4.90 17.53
C THR A 33 -12.47 -4.53 16.09
N CYS A 34 -11.17 -4.36 15.83
CA CYS A 34 -10.66 -4.02 14.51
C CYS A 34 -10.88 -5.13 13.46
N THR A 35 -10.87 -6.40 13.88
CA THR A 35 -11.10 -7.55 12.99
C THR A 35 -12.58 -7.72 12.70
N ILE A 36 -13.44 -7.64 13.71
CA ILE A 36 -14.89 -7.79 13.56
C ILE A 36 -15.47 -6.68 12.67
N GLY A 37 -14.97 -5.46 12.79
CA GLY A 37 -15.43 -4.33 11.98
C GLY A 37 -14.81 -4.23 10.58
N CYS A 38 -13.93 -5.16 10.17
CA CYS A 38 -13.18 -5.02 8.94
C CYS A 38 -13.93 -5.61 7.73
N PRO A 39 -14.26 -4.81 6.70
CA PRO A 39 -14.91 -5.34 5.50
C PRO A 39 -13.98 -6.27 4.71
N VAL A 40 -12.66 -6.12 4.84
CA VAL A 40 -11.69 -7.01 4.18
C VAL A 40 -11.69 -8.39 4.82
N THR A 41 -11.82 -8.48 6.14
CA THR A 41 -11.91 -9.78 6.85
C THR A 41 -13.16 -10.56 6.45
N GLU A 42 -14.28 -9.87 6.20
CA GLU A 42 -15.52 -10.51 5.71
C GLU A 42 -15.34 -11.16 4.34
N ILE A 43 -14.56 -10.54 3.45
CA ILE A 43 -14.31 -11.02 2.09
C ILE A 43 -13.15 -12.02 2.05
N VAL A 44 -12.11 -11.78 2.84
CA VAL A 44 -10.88 -12.57 2.91
C VAL A 44 -10.69 -13.04 4.35
N PRO A 45 -11.22 -14.23 4.72
CA PRO A 45 -11.23 -14.70 6.11
C PRO A 45 -9.84 -14.88 6.74
N SER A 46 -8.78 -15.02 5.93
CA SER A 46 -7.41 -15.09 6.44
C SER A 46 -6.89 -13.74 6.94
N TYR A 47 -7.38 -12.62 6.39
CA TYR A 47 -6.94 -11.29 6.76
C TYR A 47 -7.43 -10.92 8.15
N ASN A 48 -6.49 -10.65 9.06
CA ASN A 48 -6.80 -10.31 10.44
C ASN A 48 -5.87 -9.20 10.96
N PRO A 49 -6.34 -7.93 11.04
CA PRO A 49 -5.49 -6.83 11.47
C PRO A 49 -5.01 -6.99 12.93
N ARG A 50 -5.84 -7.57 13.82
CA ARG A 50 -5.42 -7.88 15.19
C ARG A 50 -4.23 -8.85 15.21
N ARG A 51 -4.27 -9.91 14.39
CA ARG A 51 -3.19 -10.90 14.32
C ARG A 51 -1.89 -10.26 13.86
N ILE A 52 -1.94 -9.40 12.85
CA ILE A 52 -0.78 -8.65 12.35
C ILE A 52 -0.16 -7.82 13.49
N ILE A 53 -0.99 -7.05 14.22
CA ILE A 53 -0.53 -6.26 15.38
C ILE A 53 0.09 -7.16 16.45
N GLN A 54 -0.53 -8.30 16.76
CA GLN A 54 -0.01 -9.25 17.75
C GLN A 54 1.36 -9.78 17.34
N MET A 55 1.52 -10.20 16.08
CA MET A 55 2.79 -10.69 15.54
C MET A 55 3.87 -9.60 15.59
N SER A 56 3.51 -8.35 15.26
CA SER A 56 4.40 -7.19 15.39
C SER A 56 4.85 -6.95 16.83
N LEU A 57 3.94 -7.03 17.81
CA LEU A 57 4.26 -6.87 19.23
C LEU A 57 5.17 -7.98 19.77
N LEU A 58 5.02 -9.20 19.24
CA LEU A 58 5.84 -10.36 19.58
C LEU A 58 7.20 -10.38 18.88
N GLY A 59 7.47 -9.43 17.96
CA GLY A 59 8.74 -9.36 17.24
C GLY A 59 8.85 -10.30 16.05
N MET A 60 7.74 -10.82 15.53
CA MET A 60 7.71 -11.67 14.33
C MET A 60 7.88 -10.82 13.06
N LYS A 61 9.00 -10.12 12.96
CA LYS A 61 9.25 -9.08 11.97
C LYS A 61 9.18 -9.63 10.55
N LYS A 62 9.95 -10.69 10.27
CA LYS A 62 10.01 -11.28 8.94
C LYS A 62 8.64 -11.79 8.48
N GLU A 63 7.91 -12.49 9.36
CA GLU A 63 6.59 -13.03 9.06
C GLU A 63 5.56 -11.94 8.77
N VAL A 64 5.64 -10.80 9.46
CA VAL A 64 4.76 -9.66 9.21
C VAL A 64 5.11 -8.99 7.87
N LEU A 65 6.39 -8.69 7.63
CA LEU A 65 6.80 -7.88 6.48
C LEU A 65 6.75 -8.64 5.15
N GLU A 66 6.99 -9.95 5.14
CA GLU A 66 6.87 -10.79 3.94
C GLU A 66 5.43 -11.27 3.67
N SER A 67 4.49 -11.01 4.59
CA SER A 67 3.10 -11.44 4.43
C SER A 67 2.35 -10.61 3.39
N ASP A 68 1.67 -11.27 2.46
CA ASP A 68 0.78 -10.60 1.51
C ASP A 68 -0.44 -9.95 2.21
N GLU A 69 -0.78 -10.40 3.43
CA GLU A 69 -1.92 -9.89 4.19
C GLU A 69 -1.80 -8.39 4.51
N ILE A 70 -0.57 -7.87 4.72
CA ILE A 70 -0.42 -6.44 5.03
C ILE A 70 -0.90 -5.55 3.88
N TRP A 71 -0.88 -6.06 2.64
CA TRP A 71 -1.30 -5.36 1.43
C TRP A 71 -2.81 -5.40 1.17
N LEU A 72 -3.54 -6.26 1.88
CA LEU A 72 -5.00 -6.37 1.75
C LEU A 72 -5.76 -5.23 2.46
N CYS A 73 -5.14 -4.56 3.44
CA CYS A 73 -5.76 -3.42 4.11
C CYS A 73 -6.18 -2.34 3.10
N ALA A 74 -7.46 -1.97 3.09
CA ALA A 74 -7.97 -0.90 2.23
C ALA A 74 -7.71 0.51 2.79
N ILE A 75 -7.13 0.64 3.99
CA ILE A 75 -6.92 1.92 4.70
C ILE A 75 -8.25 2.70 4.80
N CYS A 76 -9.34 2.00 5.09
CA CYS A 76 -10.68 2.58 5.14
C CYS A 76 -11.02 3.28 6.48
N GLN A 77 -10.11 3.28 7.46
CA GLN A 77 -10.24 3.91 8.77
C GLN A 77 -11.30 3.33 9.73
N THR A 78 -12.19 2.42 9.29
CA THR A 78 -13.22 1.82 10.17
C THR A 78 -12.68 1.22 11.47
N CYS A 79 -11.52 0.55 11.41
CA CYS A 79 -10.90 -0.05 12.58
C CYS A 79 -10.30 0.98 13.55
N SER A 80 -9.75 2.07 13.02
CA SER A 80 -9.18 3.18 13.80
C SER A 80 -10.27 3.85 14.63
N GLU A 81 -11.39 4.19 13.99
CA GLU A 81 -12.53 4.88 14.64
C GLU A 81 -13.22 4.06 15.74
N ARG A 82 -13.14 2.72 15.65
CA ARG A 82 -13.78 1.81 16.60
C ARG A 82 -12.84 1.35 17.71
N CYS A 83 -11.56 1.71 17.69
CA CYS A 83 -10.60 1.20 18.66
C CYS A 83 -10.86 1.81 20.05
N PRO A 84 -11.14 1.00 21.10
CA PRO A 84 -11.34 1.52 22.45
C PRO A 84 -10.04 1.96 23.13
N GLN A 85 -8.88 1.74 22.49
CA GLN A 85 -7.55 2.21 22.94
C GLN A 85 -6.98 3.29 22.02
N ASP A 86 -7.82 3.81 21.12
CA ASP A 86 -7.53 4.84 20.13
C ASP A 86 -6.40 4.52 19.12
N VAL A 87 -5.90 3.27 19.08
CA VAL A 87 -4.86 2.85 18.12
C VAL A 87 -5.31 3.16 16.70
N LYS A 88 -4.56 4.02 15.99
CA LYS A 88 -4.79 4.34 14.57
C LYS A 88 -4.39 3.18 13.65
N ILE A 89 -5.15 2.08 13.69
CA ILE A 89 -4.80 0.81 13.03
C ILE A 89 -4.59 0.96 11.52
N SER A 90 -5.34 1.81 10.82
CA SER A 90 -5.13 2.00 9.37
C SER A 90 -3.79 2.67 9.08
N ASP A 91 -3.40 3.63 9.89
CA ASP A 91 -2.11 4.33 9.76
C ASP A 91 -0.97 3.41 10.17
N LEU A 92 -1.19 2.58 11.20
CA LEU A 92 -0.27 1.53 11.64
C LEU A 92 0.00 0.51 10.53
N MET A 93 -1.03 0.10 9.79
CA MET A 93 -0.84 -0.76 8.61
C MET A 93 0.00 -0.05 7.54
N GLY A 94 -0.18 1.26 7.36
CA GLY A 94 0.67 2.09 6.49
C GLY A 94 2.13 2.15 6.96
N ALA A 95 2.36 2.30 8.26
CA ALA A 95 3.70 2.26 8.86
C ALA A 95 4.39 0.92 8.61
N ILE A 96 3.70 -0.20 8.83
CA ILE A 96 4.23 -1.56 8.57
C ILE A 96 4.59 -1.73 7.09
N ARG A 97 3.72 -1.28 6.17
CA ARG A 97 4.02 -1.33 4.72
C ARG A 97 5.27 -0.56 4.36
N ARG A 98 5.47 0.65 4.91
CA ARG A 98 6.67 1.45 4.64
C ARG A 98 7.94 0.78 5.14
N ILE A 99 7.89 0.11 6.29
CA ILE A 99 9.01 -0.71 6.78
C ILE A 99 9.27 -1.85 5.79
N ALA A 100 8.23 -2.56 5.34
CA ALA A 100 8.37 -3.66 4.38
C ALA A 100 8.99 -3.19 3.06
N GLU A 101 8.55 -2.04 2.53
CA GLU A 101 9.13 -1.46 1.30
C GLU A 101 10.60 -1.10 1.49
N LYS A 102 10.95 -0.45 2.60
CA LYS A 102 12.32 -0.07 2.91
C LYS A 102 13.22 -1.30 3.01
N GLU A 103 12.79 -2.34 3.72
CA GLU A 103 13.58 -3.57 3.84
C GLU A 103 13.71 -4.35 2.53
N ALA A 104 12.68 -4.30 1.68
CA ALA A 104 12.74 -4.88 0.35
C ALA A 104 13.71 -4.12 -0.57
N GLU A 105 13.76 -2.79 -0.48
CA GLU A 105 14.73 -1.95 -1.21
C GLU A 105 16.17 -2.20 -0.76
N GLU A 106 16.38 -2.45 0.55
CA GLU A 106 17.66 -2.84 1.13
C GLU A 106 18.03 -4.32 0.84
N GLY A 107 17.14 -5.09 0.19
CA GLY A 107 17.35 -6.49 -0.17
C GLY A 107 17.28 -7.48 1.01
N LYS A 108 16.69 -7.07 2.15
CA LYS A 108 16.59 -7.88 3.37
C LYS A 108 15.42 -8.87 3.33
N ILE A 109 14.34 -8.50 2.65
CA ILE A 109 13.12 -9.30 2.53
C ILE A 109 12.62 -9.32 1.08
N GLU A 110 11.74 -10.27 0.77
CA GLU A 110 11.02 -10.31 -0.50
C GLU A 110 9.56 -9.91 -0.31
N VAL A 111 9.12 -8.85 -1.00
CA VAL A 111 7.71 -8.46 -1.07
C VAL A 111 7.12 -9.00 -2.38
N LYS A 112 6.19 -9.96 -2.25
CA LYS A 112 5.53 -10.61 -3.38
C LYS A 112 4.42 -9.76 -4.00
N SER A 113 3.81 -8.90 -3.20
CA SER A 113 2.75 -8.00 -3.62
C SER A 113 3.21 -7.02 -4.71
N VAL A 114 2.37 -6.84 -5.73
CA VAL A 114 2.57 -5.81 -6.78
C VAL A 114 2.18 -4.41 -6.29
N ARG A 115 1.59 -4.29 -5.09
CA ARG A 115 1.05 -3.03 -4.56
C ARG A 115 2.10 -1.92 -4.43
N PRO A 116 3.33 -2.16 -3.92
CA PRO A 116 4.38 -1.13 -3.89
C PRO A 116 4.71 -0.55 -5.28
N ILE A 117 4.67 -1.39 -6.32
CA ILE A 117 4.93 -0.95 -7.70
C ILE A 117 3.84 0.03 -8.15
N PHE A 118 2.58 -0.28 -7.83
CA PHE A 118 1.44 0.59 -8.13
C PHE A 118 1.51 1.90 -7.34
N ASP A 119 1.73 1.83 -6.03
CA ASP A 119 1.74 3.01 -5.16
C ASP A 119 2.86 3.98 -5.58
N LYS A 120 4.06 3.47 -5.91
CA LYS A 120 5.16 4.28 -6.48
C LYS A 120 4.81 4.89 -7.84
N ALA A 121 4.15 4.14 -8.73
CA ALA A 121 3.73 4.65 -10.03
C ALA A 121 2.65 5.76 -9.89
N PHE A 122 1.74 5.58 -8.92
CA PHE A 122 0.70 6.54 -8.57
C PHE A 122 1.29 7.84 -8.02
N ALA A 123 2.16 7.75 -7.01
CA ALA A 123 2.88 8.88 -6.44
C ALA A 123 3.68 9.65 -7.50
N ASN A 124 4.35 8.93 -8.42
CA ASN A 124 5.09 9.56 -9.51
C ASN A 124 4.20 10.38 -10.46
N GLN A 125 2.96 9.96 -10.72
CA GLN A 125 2.03 10.77 -11.53
C GLN A 125 1.66 12.06 -10.80
N LEU A 126 1.33 11.96 -9.51
CA LEU A 126 1.01 13.13 -8.69
C LEU A 126 2.17 14.11 -8.63
N ARG A 127 3.39 13.63 -8.39
CA ARG A 127 4.60 14.46 -8.33
C ARG A 127 4.91 15.17 -9.66
N LYS A 128 4.67 14.51 -10.81
CA LYS A 128 4.97 15.05 -12.14
C LYS A 128 3.92 16.02 -12.66
N TYR A 129 2.64 15.71 -12.45
CA TYR A 129 1.52 16.42 -13.08
C TYR A 129 0.66 17.21 -12.09
N GLY A 130 0.86 17.01 -10.78
CA GLY A 130 0.02 17.55 -9.70
C GLY A 130 -1.38 16.94 -9.64
N ARG A 131 -1.69 15.99 -10.52
CA ARG A 131 -2.94 15.24 -10.56
C ARG A 131 -2.68 13.86 -11.13
N LEU A 132 -3.64 12.97 -10.96
CA LEU A 132 -3.55 11.64 -11.54
C LEU A 132 -3.71 11.70 -13.06
N TYR A 133 -2.73 11.16 -13.78
CA TYR A 133 -2.79 10.90 -15.21
C TYR A 133 -2.94 9.39 -15.43
N GLU A 134 -4.18 8.93 -15.64
CA GLU A 134 -4.55 7.51 -15.61
C GLU A 134 -3.81 6.66 -16.64
N VAL A 135 -3.64 7.17 -17.86
CA VAL A 135 -2.91 6.46 -18.93
C VAL A 135 -1.43 6.36 -18.60
N GLY A 136 -0.83 7.43 -18.07
CA GLY A 136 0.56 7.43 -17.62
C GLY A 136 0.80 6.49 -16.45
N LEU A 137 -0.12 6.47 -15.47
CA LEU A 137 -0.12 5.50 -14.37
C LEU A 137 -0.15 4.08 -14.91
N SER A 138 -1.11 3.78 -15.79
CA SER A 138 -1.30 2.43 -16.34
C SER A 138 -0.05 1.97 -17.07
N LEU A 139 0.49 2.79 -17.97
CA LEU A 139 1.73 2.47 -18.69
C LEU A 139 2.92 2.26 -17.75
N GLU A 140 3.10 3.13 -16.74
CA GLU A 140 4.21 3.01 -15.80
C GLU A 140 4.09 1.75 -14.92
N TYR A 141 2.91 1.49 -14.37
CA TYR A 141 2.62 0.32 -13.54
C TYR A 141 2.82 -0.98 -14.33
N TYR A 142 2.15 -1.15 -15.47
CA TYR A 142 2.22 -2.38 -16.26
C TYR A 142 3.63 -2.66 -16.78
N ARG A 143 4.37 -1.63 -17.20
CA ARG A 143 5.76 -1.78 -17.62
C ARG A 143 6.65 -2.32 -16.49
N LYS A 144 6.48 -1.79 -15.27
CA LYS A 144 7.26 -2.22 -14.09
C LYS A 144 6.83 -3.60 -13.60
N ALA A 145 5.52 -3.83 -13.46
CA ALA A 145 4.96 -5.10 -12.99
C ALA A 145 5.29 -6.28 -13.91
N HIS A 146 5.32 -6.06 -15.23
CA HIS A 146 5.63 -7.10 -16.22
C HIS A 146 7.08 -7.05 -16.75
N LYS A 147 7.97 -6.31 -16.06
CA LYS A 147 9.42 -6.23 -16.34
C LYS A 147 9.76 -5.94 -17.82
N GLY A 148 8.97 -5.11 -18.50
CA GLY A 148 9.16 -4.83 -19.92
C GLY A 148 8.06 -3.98 -20.53
N LEU A 149 8.40 -3.19 -21.55
CA LEU A 149 7.43 -2.32 -22.24
C LEU A 149 6.45 -3.14 -23.08
N ILE A 150 6.95 -4.07 -23.89
CA ILE A 150 6.13 -4.91 -24.77
C ILE A 150 5.21 -5.83 -23.95
N SER A 151 5.77 -6.51 -22.95
CA SER A 151 5.01 -7.38 -22.03
C SER A 151 3.95 -6.60 -21.26
N GLY A 152 4.30 -5.41 -20.75
CA GLY A 152 3.37 -4.52 -20.06
C GLY A 152 2.22 -4.05 -20.94
N LEU A 153 2.49 -3.64 -22.19
CA LEU A 153 1.44 -3.25 -23.15
C LEU A 153 0.50 -4.41 -23.50
N MET A 154 1.05 -5.61 -23.72
CA MET A 154 0.23 -6.80 -23.98
C MET A 154 -0.67 -7.14 -22.79
N ALA A 155 -0.13 -7.09 -21.56
CA ALA A 155 -0.91 -7.33 -20.34
C ALA A 155 -1.99 -6.26 -20.14
N MET A 156 -1.66 -4.99 -20.33
CA MET A 156 -2.63 -3.89 -20.25
C MET A 156 -3.74 -4.03 -21.29
N GLN A 157 -3.39 -4.39 -22.53
CA GLN A 157 -4.38 -4.65 -23.58
C GLN A 157 -5.28 -5.84 -23.22
N LYS A 158 -4.71 -6.90 -22.65
CA LYS A 158 -5.47 -8.07 -22.19
C LYS A 158 -6.49 -7.69 -21.11
N ASP A 159 -6.08 -6.91 -20.11
CA ASP A 159 -6.93 -6.54 -18.98
C ASP A 159 -7.99 -5.48 -19.34
N TYR A 160 -7.64 -4.50 -20.17
CA TYR A 160 -8.47 -3.34 -20.42
C TYR A 160 -9.13 -3.28 -21.80
N SER A 161 -8.83 -4.17 -22.75
CA SER A 161 -9.41 -4.09 -24.12
C SER A 161 -10.94 -3.94 -24.12
N LYS A 162 -11.66 -4.72 -23.31
CA LYS A 162 -13.12 -4.64 -23.20
C LYS A 162 -13.60 -3.35 -22.55
N LEU A 163 -12.97 -2.94 -21.43
CA LEU A 163 -13.34 -1.74 -20.70
C LEU A 163 -13.01 -0.47 -21.48
N GLY A 164 -11.78 -0.38 -22.01
CA GLY A 164 -11.30 0.72 -22.84
C GLY A 164 -12.16 0.93 -24.07
N MET A 165 -12.53 -0.15 -24.78
CA MET A 165 -13.47 -0.07 -25.91
C MET A 165 -14.83 0.50 -25.50
N ARG A 166 -15.36 0.11 -24.33
CA ARG A 166 -16.62 0.65 -23.79
C ARG A 166 -16.48 2.13 -23.44
N LEU A 167 -15.40 2.53 -22.76
CA LEU A 167 -15.16 3.93 -22.39
C LEU A 167 -14.98 4.82 -23.63
N PHE A 168 -14.26 4.33 -24.65
CA PHE A 168 -14.10 5.02 -25.92
C PHE A 168 -15.44 5.20 -26.64
N LYS A 169 -16.26 4.14 -26.74
CA LYS A 169 -17.61 4.21 -27.33
C LYS A 169 -18.54 5.21 -26.63
N HIS A 170 -18.36 5.41 -25.33
CA HIS A 170 -19.13 6.40 -24.55
C HIS A 170 -18.45 7.77 -24.46
N GLY A 171 -17.39 8.04 -25.23
CA GLY A 171 -16.68 9.32 -25.22
C GLY A 171 -15.95 9.65 -23.91
N LYS A 172 -15.82 8.68 -23.00
CA LYS A 172 -15.13 8.82 -21.70
C LYS A 172 -13.61 8.66 -21.83
N MET A 173 -13.15 8.11 -22.95
CA MET A 173 -11.75 7.95 -23.29
C MET A 173 -11.54 8.55 -24.69
N GLY A 174 -10.98 9.76 -24.75
CA GLY A 174 -10.73 10.48 -26.00
C GLY A 174 -9.26 10.94 -26.11
N PRO A 175 -8.88 11.60 -27.22
CA PRO A 175 -7.50 12.05 -27.44
C PRO A 175 -6.98 12.95 -26.31
N ARG A 176 -7.86 13.76 -25.70
CA ARG A 176 -7.51 14.67 -24.60
C ARG A 176 -7.23 13.94 -23.29
N SER A 177 -7.97 12.86 -22.98
CA SER A 177 -7.73 12.04 -21.77
C SER A 177 -6.51 11.12 -21.92
N MET A 178 -6.00 10.94 -23.15
CA MET A 178 -4.75 10.25 -23.44
C MET A 178 -3.51 11.15 -23.37
N LEU A 179 -3.68 12.44 -23.09
CA LEU A 179 -2.58 13.36 -22.88
C LEU A 179 -2.56 13.80 -21.41
N PRO A 180 -1.37 14.03 -20.84
CA PRO A 180 -1.27 14.48 -19.46
C PRO A 180 -1.79 15.92 -19.32
N GLU A 181 -2.81 16.12 -18.48
CA GLU A 181 -3.20 17.45 -18.03
C GLU A 181 -2.43 17.82 -16.75
N LYS A 182 -1.92 19.05 -16.68
CA LYS A 182 -1.26 19.59 -15.48
C LYS A 182 -2.17 20.57 -14.78
N ILE A 183 -2.15 20.56 -13.45
CA ILE A 183 -2.80 21.61 -12.65
C ILE A 183 -1.93 22.87 -12.58
N LYS A 184 -2.51 23.98 -12.12
CA LYS A 184 -1.74 25.15 -11.70
C LYS A 184 -0.97 24.83 -10.39
N ARG A 185 0.14 25.53 -10.13
CA ARG A 185 0.95 25.40 -8.89
C ARG A 185 1.49 23.98 -8.64
N THR A 186 1.95 23.30 -9.70
CA THR A 186 2.60 21.99 -9.58
C THR A 186 3.89 22.02 -8.77
N ASP A 187 4.53 23.19 -8.66
CA ASP A 187 5.69 23.41 -7.80
C ASP A 187 5.36 23.23 -6.31
N GLU A 188 4.16 23.57 -5.87
CA GLU A 188 3.74 23.36 -4.48
C GLU A 188 3.54 21.89 -4.16
N VAL A 189 2.99 21.13 -5.11
CA VAL A 189 2.90 19.67 -4.97
C VAL A 189 4.29 19.08 -4.84
N LYS A 190 5.26 19.50 -5.67
CA LYS A 190 6.65 19.04 -5.55
C LYS A 190 7.27 19.35 -4.18
N LYS A 191 7.04 20.57 -3.65
CA LYS A 191 7.49 20.96 -2.31
C LYS A 191 6.90 20.05 -1.21
N ILE A 192 5.68 19.54 -1.38
CA ILE A 192 5.08 18.58 -0.45
C ILE A 192 5.85 17.26 -0.48
N PHE A 193 6.11 16.70 -1.66
CA PHE A 193 6.91 15.47 -1.81
C PHE A 193 8.32 15.64 -1.22
N GLU A 194 9.00 16.76 -1.50
CA GLU A 194 10.32 17.08 -0.92
C GLU A 194 10.29 17.10 0.61
N LYS A 195 9.24 17.67 1.22
CA LYS A 195 9.07 17.67 2.69
C LYS A 195 8.79 16.28 3.27
N MET A 196 8.16 15.41 2.48
CA MET A 196 7.87 14.02 2.87
C MET A 196 9.08 13.09 2.70
N GLY A 197 10.15 13.56 2.03
CA GLY A 197 11.33 12.75 1.73
C GLY A 197 11.15 11.81 0.54
N GLU A 198 10.21 12.11 -0.37
CA GLU A 198 9.86 11.33 -1.56
C GLU A 198 10.17 12.04 -2.90
#